data_AF-A0A553DZA5-F1
#
_entry.id   AF-A0A553DZA5-F1
#
_cell.length_a   1.000
_cell.length_b   1.000
_cell.length_c   1.000
_cell.angle_alpha   90.00
_cell.angle_beta   90.00
_cell.angle_gamma   90.00
#
_symmetry.space_group_name_H-M   'P 1'
#
loop_
_entity.id
_entity.type
_entity.pdbx_description
1 polymer ?
#
loop_
_entity_poly.entity_id
_entity_poly.type
_entity_poly.pdbx_seq_one_letter_code
_entity_poly.pdbx_strand_id
1 'polypeptide(L)'
;MINILKRLNIEAIEKKKEQFWFKADWRNEQTPSVKCEHNLFYDFGEGFGGNTVDFIMKYFSIGFLQAVRWLQSEDVIFSFDPPKRNVFLEMKEEKQYRVERIQLLQNRILIDYLNTRKLNIEICKRYLYEVYYRIKDRKYFGVGFRNDQNQFEIRNKYAKLCLGIKWFTWINKNNKSLVVLESWSDFISLLTLYPKCEKSKDFLILNSLSMLSKVDQVLNVYSELLFALDNDVAGSNATENCLNKWNSAGARCKDIRYLFHGSKDINDFLILNTKISV
;
A
#
# COMPACT_ATOMS: atom_id res chain seq x y z
N MET A 1 20.53 2.89 17.52
CA MET A 1 19.86 1.72 18.14
C MET A 1 20.25 1.48 19.58
N ILE A 2 21.54 1.45 19.94
CA ILE A 2 21.99 1.14 21.33
C ILE A 2 21.35 2.04 22.40
N ASN A 3 21.32 3.36 22.19
CA ASN A 3 20.69 4.29 23.15
C ASN A 3 19.18 4.06 23.30
N ILE A 4 18.54 3.56 22.25
CA ILE A 4 17.10 3.27 22.24
C ILE A 4 16.81 1.99 23.01
N LEU A 5 17.61 0.93 22.81
CA LEU A 5 17.49 -0.30 23.59
C LEU A 5 17.68 -0.01 25.09
N LYS A 6 18.66 0.84 25.44
CA LYS A 6 18.85 1.32 26.82
C LYS A 6 17.62 2.08 27.35
N ARG A 7 17.06 3.00 26.56
CA ARG A 7 15.87 3.78 26.93
C ARG A 7 14.64 2.91 27.16
N LEU A 8 14.52 1.81 26.41
CA LEU A 8 13.44 0.83 26.54
C LEU A 8 13.71 -0.23 27.62
N ASN A 9 14.85 -0.12 28.31
CA ASN A 9 15.30 -1.12 29.28
C ASN A 9 15.40 -2.54 28.71
N ILE A 10 15.77 -2.66 27.42
CA ILE A 10 15.98 -3.92 26.73
C ILE A 10 17.43 -4.34 26.91
N GLU A 11 17.64 -5.46 27.60
CA GLU A 11 18.96 -6.03 27.77
C GLU A 11 19.33 -6.94 26.59
N ALA A 12 20.48 -6.66 25.98
CA ALA A 12 21.03 -7.54 24.95
C ALA A 12 21.59 -8.81 25.61
N ILE A 13 21.09 -9.96 25.20
CA ILE A 13 21.45 -11.29 25.70
C ILE A 13 22.77 -11.76 25.07
N GLU A 14 23.04 -11.38 23.83
CA GLU A 14 24.34 -11.64 23.17
C GLU A 14 24.87 -10.37 22.51
N LYS A 15 26.17 -10.09 22.73
CA LYS A 15 26.90 -8.97 22.11
C LYS A 15 28.09 -9.52 21.34
N LYS A 16 28.04 -9.43 20.01
CA LYS A 16 29.18 -9.74 19.13
C LYS A 16 29.53 -8.52 18.31
N LYS A 17 30.65 -7.87 18.62
CA LYS A 17 31.05 -6.58 18.01
C LYS A 17 29.96 -5.52 18.17
N GLU A 18 29.22 -5.24 17.10
CA GLU A 18 28.14 -4.25 16.99
C GLU A 18 26.75 -4.89 16.75
N GLN A 19 26.66 -6.21 16.93
CA GLN A 19 25.43 -6.98 16.83
C GLN A 19 24.90 -7.29 18.23
N PHE A 20 23.63 -6.94 18.45
CA PHE A 20 22.93 -7.14 19.72
C PHE A 20 21.74 -8.06 19.47
N TRP A 21 21.64 -9.14 20.25
CA TRP A 21 20.50 -10.04 20.20
C TRP A 21 19.67 -9.94 21.46
N PHE A 22 18.35 -9.89 21.32
CA PHE A 22 17.41 -9.85 22.45
C PHE A 22 16.12 -10.58 22.09
N LYS A 23 15.28 -10.81 23.10
CA LYS A 23 13.97 -11.43 22.92
C LYS A 23 12.94 -10.41 22.46
N ALA A 24 12.04 -10.81 21.59
CA ALA A 24 10.91 -9.98 21.20
C ALA A 24 9.88 -9.88 22.34
N ASP A 25 9.83 -8.75 23.04
CA ASP A 25 8.85 -8.50 24.11
C ASP A 25 7.39 -8.51 23.63
N TRP A 26 7.18 -8.35 22.32
CA TRP A 26 5.86 -8.34 21.68
C TRP A 26 5.31 -9.74 21.35
N ARG A 27 6.03 -10.81 21.66
CA ARG A 27 5.54 -12.20 21.54
C ARG A 27 6.07 -13.10 22.65
N ASN A 28 5.41 -14.23 22.87
CA ASN A 28 5.93 -15.25 23.80
C ASN A 28 7.11 -15.99 23.14
N GLU A 29 8.34 -15.63 23.51
CA GLU A 29 9.56 -16.15 22.91
C GLU A 29 10.52 -16.77 23.95
N GLN A 30 11.01 -17.97 23.64
CA GLN A 30 11.96 -18.69 24.50
C GLN A 30 13.43 -18.40 24.13
N THR A 31 13.73 -18.21 22.84
CA THR A 31 15.07 -17.98 22.31
C THR A 31 15.19 -16.60 21.65
N PRO A 32 16.23 -15.80 21.93
CA PRO A 32 16.40 -14.48 21.33
C PRO A 32 16.44 -14.56 19.80
N SER A 33 15.59 -13.81 19.11
CA SER A 33 15.57 -13.82 17.64
C SER A 33 15.49 -12.43 17.01
N VAL A 34 15.58 -11.37 17.81
CA VAL A 34 15.70 -10.00 17.29
C VAL A 34 17.16 -9.58 17.32
N LYS A 35 17.68 -9.20 16.16
CA LYS A 35 19.05 -8.71 15.96
C LYS A 35 19.02 -7.22 15.67
N CYS A 36 19.85 -6.45 16.36
CA CYS A 36 20.16 -5.06 16.05
C CYS A 36 21.62 -4.93 15.60
N GLU A 37 21.86 -4.17 14.54
CA GLU A 37 23.19 -3.86 14.01
C GLU A 37 23.19 -2.41 13.50
N HIS A 38 24.02 -1.55 14.08
CA HIS A 38 24.03 -0.10 13.82
C HIS A 38 22.68 0.60 14.07
N ASN A 39 22.00 1.01 13.00
CA ASN A 39 20.69 1.66 12.98
C ASN A 39 19.59 0.74 12.42
N LEU A 40 19.92 -0.52 12.14
CA LEU A 40 19.02 -1.53 11.61
C LEU A 40 18.61 -2.52 12.71
N PHE A 41 17.41 -3.05 12.57
CA PHE A 41 16.94 -4.21 13.31
C PHE A 41 16.35 -5.24 12.36
N TYR A 42 16.40 -6.50 12.76
CA TYR A 42 15.76 -7.59 12.06
C TYR A 42 15.22 -8.60 13.08
N ASP A 43 13.96 -8.95 12.93
CA ASP A 43 13.23 -9.94 13.70
C ASP A 43 13.15 -11.25 12.89
N PHE A 44 13.98 -12.22 13.26
CA PHE A 44 14.03 -13.53 12.61
C PHE A 44 12.80 -14.40 12.91
N GLY A 45 12.05 -14.11 13.99
CA GLY A 45 10.83 -14.82 14.33
C GLY A 45 9.65 -14.48 13.41
N GLU A 46 9.61 -13.26 12.88
CA GLU A 46 8.54 -12.78 11.99
C GLU A 46 9.01 -12.47 10.55
N GLY A 47 10.31 -12.53 10.29
CA GLY A 47 10.87 -12.17 8.97
C GLY A 47 10.71 -10.68 8.63
N PHE A 48 10.68 -9.83 9.65
CA PHE A 48 10.48 -8.39 9.51
C PHE A 48 11.72 -7.63 9.99
N GLY A 49 12.13 -6.61 9.26
CA GLY A 49 13.25 -5.77 9.66
C GLY A 49 13.17 -4.39 9.05
N GLY A 50 14.01 -3.49 9.54
CA GLY A 50 13.99 -2.10 9.11
C GLY A 50 15.00 -1.27 9.88
N ASN A 51 14.79 0.04 9.85
CA ASN A 51 15.61 0.99 10.57
C ASN A 51 15.06 1.22 12.00
N THR A 52 15.68 2.16 12.69
CA THR A 52 15.33 2.54 14.06
C THR A 52 13.87 2.98 14.25
N VAL A 53 13.27 3.65 13.26
CA VAL A 53 11.86 4.05 13.32
C VAL A 53 10.96 2.82 13.18
N ASP A 54 11.29 1.92 12.25
CA ASP A 54 10.55 0.67 12.06
C ASP A 54 10.59 -0.20 13.33
N PHE A 55 11.71 -0.20 14.06
CA PHE A 55 11.83 -0.86 15.36
C PHE A 55 10.89 -0.26 16.40
N ILE A 56 10.84 1.07 16.53
CA ILE A 56 9.95 1.74 17.50
C ILE A 56 8.47 1.54 17.15
N MET A 57 8.15 1.60 15.85
CA MET A 57 6.80 1.31 15.37
C MET A 57 6.39 -0.12 15.74
N LYS A 58 7.28 -1.09 15.54
CA LYS A 58 7.04 -2.50 15.91
C LYS A 58 6.94 -2.68 17.42
N TYR A 59 7.89 -2.14 18.19
CA TYR A 59 8.01 -2.31 19.64
C TYR A 59 6.76 -1.83 20.38
N PHE A 60 6.29 -0.61 20.06
CA PHE A 60 5.12 -0.03 20.72
C PHE A 60 3.81 -0.31 19.97
N SER A 61 3.86 -0.97 18.81
CA SER A 61 2.71 -1.09 17.89
C SER A 61 2.09 0.27 17.55
N ILE A 62 2.94 1.26 17.26
CA ILE A 62 2.57 2.64 16.93
C ILE A 62 2.93 2.98 15.50
N GLY A 63 2.28 3.99 14.93
CA GLY A 63 2.61 4.44 13.58
C GLY A 63 3.76 5.46 13.53
N PHE A 64 4.23 5.75 12.31
CA PHE A 64 5.45 6.51 12.04
C PHE A 64 5.57 7.84 12.80
N LEU A 65 4.54 8.70 12.80
CA LEU A 65 4.62 10.00 13.47
C LEU A 65 4.76 9.87 15.00
N GLN A 66 4.13 8.85 15.60
CA GLN A 66 4.26 8.60 17.03
C GLN A 66 5.66 8.06 17.35
N ALA A 67 6.19 7.17 16.49
CA ALA A 67 7.56 6.68 16.61
C ALA A 67 8.60 7.79 16.47
N VAL A 68 8.43 8.69 15.50
CA VAL A 68 9.30 9.86 15.31
C VAL A 68 9.20 10.82 16.50
N ARG A 69 7.99 11.11 17.00
CA ARG A 69 7.81 11.94 18.21
C ARG A 69 8.48 11.33 19.43
N TRP A 70 8.36 10.02 19.61
CA TRP A 70 9.02 9.31 20.70
C TRP A 70 10.54 9.41 20.58
N LEU A 71 11.08 9.26 19.37
CA LEU A 71 12.52 9.43 19.08
C LEU A 71 13.02 10.87 19.28
N GLN A 72 12.15 11.87 19.08
CA GLN A 72 12.47 13.30 19.17
C GLN A 72 12.37 13.88 20.59
N SER A 73 11.89 13.12 21.58
CA SER A 73 11.62 13.66 22.92
C SER A 73 12.87 13.89 23.80
N GLU A 74 14.08 13.86 23.23
CA GLU A 74 15.32 14.30 23.88
C GLU A 74 16.11 15.19 22.89
N ASP A 75 16.00 16.51 23.09
CA ASP A 75 16.90 17.62 22.71
C ASP A 75 17.63 17.61 21.34
N VAL A 76 17.18 18.45 20.39
CA VAL A 76 17.94 19.51 19.67
C VAL A 76 16.97 20.42 18.88
N ILE A 77 17.25 21.74 18.94
CA ILE A 77 16.51 22.90 18.41
C ILE A 77 16.93 23.22 16.95
N PHE A 78 15.93 23.49 16.09
CA PHE A 78 15.86 24.15 14.76
C PHE A 78 16.89 23.94 13.62
N SER A 79 16.28 23.84 12.42
CA SER A 79 16.72 24.27 11.08
C SER A 79 17.61 23.32 10.28
N PHE A 80 17.00 22.55 9.39
CA PHE A 80 17.15 22.64 7.92
C PHE A 80 16.00 21.80 7.32
N ASP A 81 15.42 22.25 6.20
CA ASP A 81 14.46 21.48 5.40
C ASP A 81 15.23 20.51 4.49
N PRO A 82 15.10 19.18 4.66
CA PRO A 82 15.16 18.25 3.55
C PRO A 82 13.73 17.83 3.16
N PRO A 83 13.38 17.85 1.87
CA PRO A 83 12.02 17.54 1.44
C PRO A 83 11.71 16.04 1.58
N LYS A 84 10.60 15.74 2.27
CA LYS A 84 9.75 14.53 2.21
C LYS A 84 10.34 13.18 2.65
N ARG A 85 9.57 12.49 3.49
CA ARG A 85 9.02 11.13 3.20
C ARG A 85 7.84 10.83 4.13
N ASN A 86 6.63 10.95 3.59
CA ASN A 86 5.41 10.50 4.27
C ASN A 86 5.25 9.00 4.03
N VAL A 87 5.39 8.19 5.07
CA VAL A 87 4.95 6.79 5.07
C VAL A 87 3.93 6.62 6.19
N PHE A 88 2.66 6.61 5.73
CA PHE A 88 1.52 5.84 6.19
C PHE A 88 1.27 5.72 7.71
N LEU A 89 0.28 6.49 8.15
CA LEU A 89 -0.39 6.33 9.42
C LEU A 89 -1.83 5.88 9.17
N GLU A 90 -2.09 4.60 9.43
CA GLU A 90 -3.41 4.14 9.84
C GLU A 90 -3.71 4.74 11.21
N MET A 91 -4.38 5.90 11.24
CA MET A 91 -4.89 6.50 12.47
C MET A 91 -6.40 6.30 12.53
N LYS A 92 -6.82 5.48 13.50
CA LYS A 92 -8.12 5.57 14.19
C LYS A 92 -8.08 6.74 15.20
N GLU A 93 -7.70 7.93 14.75
CA GLU A 93 -8.29 9.15 15.30
C GLU A 93 -9.50 9.42 14.41
N GLU A 94 -10.61 9.93 14.94
CA GLU A 94 -11.59 10.61 14.10
C GLU A 94 -10.84 11.70 13.33
N LYS A 95 -10.40 11.36 12.12
CA LYS A 95 -9.67 12.30 11.28
C LYS A 95 -10.66 13.43 11.08
N GLN A 96 -10.42 14.59 11.70
CA GLN A 96 -11.04 15.85 11.29
C GLN A 96 -10.47 16.19 9.91
N TYR A 97 -10.90 15.43 8.92
CA TYR A 97 -10.79 15.78 7.53
C TYR A 97 -12.16 16.20 7.03
N ARG A 98 -12.16 17.13 6.09
CA ARG A 98 -13.38 17.57 5.42
C ARG A 98 -13.10 17.58 3.93
N VAL A 99 -13.92 16.87 3.17
CA VAL A 99 -13.94 17.02 1.71
C VAL A 99 -14.60 18.36 1.40
N GLU A 100 -13.87 19.23 0.72
CA GLU A 100 -14.34 20.58 0.37
C GLU A 100 -14.93 20.59 -1.05
N ARG A 101 -14.32 19.83 -1.99
CA ARG A 101 -14.76 19.79 -3.38
C ARG A 101 -14.31 18.50 -4.06
N ILE A 102 -15.19 17.91 -4.85
CA ILE A 102 -14.89 16.81 -5.77
C ILE A 102 -15.25 17.28 -7.17
N GLN A 103 -14.37 17.07 -8.14
CA GLN A 103 -14.61 17.43 -9.54
C GLN A 103 -13.92 16.46 -10.50
N LEU A 104 -14.26 16.54 -11.78
CA LEU A 104 -13.59 15.77 -12.83
C LEU A 104 -12.12 16.21 -12.98
N LEU A 105 -11.28 15.25 -13.38
CA LEU A 105 -9.83 15.44 -13.56
C LEU A 105 -9.52 16.48 -14.66
N GLN A 106 -8.93 17.61 -14.27
CA GLN A 106 -8.55 18.75 -15.12
C GLN A 106 -7.33 19.57 -14.61
N ASN A 107 -7.03 19.50 -13.33
CA ASN A 107 -5.89 20.08 -12.64
C ASN A 107 -4.57 19.55 -13.21
N ARG A 108 -3.79 20.48 -13.77
CA ARG A 108 -2.52 20.17 -14.44
C ARG A 108 -1.51 19.49 -13.53
N ILE A 109 -1.45 19.82 -12.24
CA ILE A 109 -0.50 19.20 -11.29
C ILE A 109 -0.82 17.71 -11.09
N LEU A 110 -2.12 17.37 -11.00
CA LEU A 110 -2.55 15.97 -10.88
C LEU A 110 -2.35 15.21 -12.19
N ILE A 111 -2.63 15.85 -13.33
CA ILE A 111 -2.39 15.27 -14.67
C ILE A 111 -0.88 15.00 -14.88
N ASP A 112 -0.02 15.95 -14.54
CA ASP A 112 1.43 15.78 -14.62
C ASP A 112 1.90 14.63 -13.74
N TYR A 113 1.36 14.50 -12.53
CA TYR A 113 1.63 13.35 -11.67
C TYR A 113 1.24 12.02 -12.35
N LEU A 114 0.04 11.93 -12.93
CA LEU A 114 -0.41 10.72 -13.64
C LEU A 114 0.46 10.42 -14.87
N ASN A 115 0.88 11.45 -15.60
CA ASN A 115 1.83 11.33 -16.71
C ASN A 115 3.20 10.80 -16.26
N THR A 116 3.71 11.21 -15.08
CA THR A 116 4.95 10.63 -14.53
C THR A 116 4.81 9.14 -14.19
N ARG A 117 3.58 8.68 -13.91
CA ARG A 117 3.26 7.26 -13.72
C ARG A 117 2.86 6.56 -15.02
N LYS A 118 3.02 7.24 -16.17
CA LYS A 118 2.75 6.75 -17.53
C LYS A 118 1.31 6.28 -17.75
N LEU A 119 0.37 6.76 -16.93
CA LEU A 119 -1.04 6.38 -17.03
C LEU A 119 -1.72 7.14 -18.18
N ASN A 120 -2.58 6.45 -18.93
CA ASN A 120 -3.35 7.09 -20.00
C ASN A 120 -4.39 8.07 -19.42
N ILE A 121 -4.24 9.35 -19.73
CA ILE A 121 -5.07 10.43 -19.17
C ILE A 121 -6.54 10.32 -19.55
N GLU A 122 -6.87 9.84 -20.75
CA GLU A 122 -8.26 9.65 -21.15
C GLU A 122 -8.94 8.52 -20.37
N ILE A 123 -8.19 7.48 -19.99
CA ILE A 123 -8.67 6.45 -19.05
C ILE A 123 -8.80 7.03 -17.63
N CYS A 124 -7.80 7.78 -17.17
CA CYS A 124 -7.84 8.45 -15.88
C CYS A 124 -9.08 9.32 -15.70
N LYS A 125 -9.45 10.14 -16.69
CA LYS A 125 -10.63 11.01 -16.65
C LYS A 125 -11.96 10.26 -16.49
N ARG A 126 -12.04 8.98 -16.87
CA ARG A 126 -13.25 8.17 -16.71
C ARG A 126 -13.45 7.64 -15.29
N TYR A 127 -12.34 7.43 -14.56
CA TYR A 127 -12.35 6.69 -13.29
C TYR A 127 -11.89 7.51 -12.09
N LEU A 128 -11.14 8.59 -12.32
CA LEU A 128 -10.47 9.37 -11.30
C LEU A 128 -11.08 10.77 -11.19
N TYR A 129 -11.13 11.25 -9.96
CA TYR A 129 -11.61 12.57 -9.59
C TYR A 129 -10.49 13.40 -8.98
N GLU A 130 -10.69 14.71 -8.93
CA GLU A 130 -9.88 15.60 -8.12
C GLU A 130 -10.62 15.83 -6.83
N VAL A 131 -9.99 15.45 -5.73
CA VAL A 131 -10.58 15.61 -4.41
C VAL A 131 -9.77 16.65 -3.67
N TYR A 132 -10.43 17.76 -3.35
CA TYR A 132 -9.91 18.83 -2.50
C TYR A 132 -10.45 18.61 -1.10
N TYR A 133 -9.55 18.54 -0.13
CA TYR A 133 -9.91 18.22 1.25
C TYR A 133 -9.00 18.97 2.22
N ARG A 134 -9.51 19.14 3.44
CA ARG A 134 -8.76 19.70 4.56
C ARG A 134 -8.44 18.59 5.54
N ILE A 135 -7.26 18.64 6.16
CA ILE A 135 -6.96 17.88 7.39
C ILE A 135 -6.56 18.93 8.42
N LYS A 136 -7.34 19.03 9.51
CA LYS A 136 -7.27 20.17 10.45
C LYS A 136 -7.44 21.50 9.68
N ASP A 137 -6.46 22.40 9.73
CA ASP A 137 -6.52 23.69 9.03
C ASP A 137 -5.80 23.70 7.67
N ARG A 138 -5.16 22.61 7.29
CA ARG A 138 -4.35 22.55 6.07
C ARG A 138 -5.16 22.01 4.90
N LYS A 139 -5.12 22.72 3.77
CA LYS A 139 -5.76 22.34 2.51
C LYS A 139 -4.85 21.43 1.70
N TYR A 140 -5.46 20.42 1.10
CA TYR A 140 -4.81 19.41 0.28
C TYR A 140 -5.67 19.10 -0.94
N PHE A 141 -5.04 18.47 -1.93
CA PHE A 141 -5.74 17.89 -3.06
C PHE A 141 -5.00 16.66 -3.55
N GLY A 142 -5.73 15.76 -4.22
CA GLY A 142 -5.17 14.56 -4.80
C GLY A 142 -6.10 13.95 -5.84
N VAL A 143 -5.54 12.98 -6.56
CA VAL A 143 -6.30 12.08 -7.40
C VAL A 143 -7.09 11.17 -6.49
N GLY A 144 -8.41 11.14 -6.63
CA GLY A 144 -9.30 10.26 -5.89
C GLY A 144 -9.89 9.19 -6.77
N PHE A 145 -9.83 7.95 -6.29
CA PHE A 145 -10.57 6.82 -6.82
C PHE A 145 -11.68 6.45 -5.84
N ARG A 146 -12.92 6.42 -6.32
CA ARG A 146 -14.08 6.15 -5.47
C ARG A 146 -14.22 4.65 -5.21
N ASN A 147 -14.51 4.28 -3.97
CA ASN A 147 -14.80 2.91 -3.57
C ASN A 147 -16.31 2.64 -3.44
N ASP A 148 -16.71 1.39 -3.23
CA ASP A 148 -18.13 1.01 -3.20
C ASP A 148 -18.87 1.53 -1.94
N GLN A 149 -18.14 2.12 -0.97
CA GLN A 149 -18.72 2.84 0.16
C GLN A 149 -18.84 4.35 -0.12
N ASN A 150 -18.69 4.76 -1.38
CA ASN A 150 -18.70 6.15 -1.83
C ASN A 150 -17.59 7.02 -1.20
N GLN A 151 -16.56 6.40 -0.62
CA GLN A 151 -15.38 7.03 -0.04
C GLN A 151 -14.22 7.04 -1.05
N PHE A 152 -13.12 7.71 -0.73
CA PHE A 152 -12.06 7.95 -1.72
C PHE A 152 -10.69 7.44 -1.28
N GLU A 153 -10.08 6.63 -2.15
CA GLU A 153 -8.65 6.36 -2.14
C GLU A 153 -7.92 7.50 -2.84
N ILE A 154 -7.19 8.28 -2.07
CA ILE A 154 -6.46 9.46 -2.52
C ILE A 154 -5.00 9.13 -2.78
N ARG A 155 -4.47 9.64 -3.89
CA ARG A 155 -3.04 9.61 -4.20
C ARG A 155 -2.57 10.94 -4.79
N ASN A 156 -1.37 11.33 -4.43
CA ASN A 156 -0.59 12.34 -5.14
C ASN A 156 0.89 11.95 -5.10
N LYS A 157 1.78 12.82 -5.59
CA LYS A 157 3.24 12.59 -5.58
C LYS A 157 3.82 12.35 -4.17
N TYR A 158 3.11 12.73 -3.11
CA TYR A 158 3.61 12.81 -1.74
C TYR A 158 2.92 11.84 -0.78
N ALA A 159 1.74 11.33 -1.11
CA ALA A 159 0.92 10.55 -0.20
C ALA A 159 0.01 9.57 -0.95
N LYS A 160 -0.28 8.43 -0.31
CA LYS A 160 -1.50 7.65 -0.56
C LYS A 160 -2.28 7.60 0.76
N LEU A 161 -3.60 7.76 0.73
CA LEU A 161 -4.44 7.71 1.93
C LEU A 161 -5.88 7.40 1.54
N CYS A 162 -6.67 6.87 2.47
CA CYS A 162 -8.12 6.80 2.33
C CYS A 162 -8.78 7.95 3.10
N LEU A 163 -9.68 8.66 2.43
CA LEU A 163 -10.65 9.57 3.03
C LEU A 163 -11.94 8.80 3.24
N GLY A 164 -12.20 8.44 4.50
CA GLY A 164 -13.36 7.65 4.90
C GLY A 164 -13.01 6.19 5.13
N ILE A 165 -14.02 5.34 4.98
CA ILE A 165 -13.92 3.90 5.14
C ILE A 165 -13.17 3.30 3.95
N LYS A 166 -12.05 2.64 4.25
CA LYS A 166 -11.31 1.85 3.27
C LYS A 166 -12.17 0.68 2.81
N TRP A 167 -12.31 0.54 1.50
CA TRP A 167 -13.13 -0.48 0.88
C TRP A 167 -12.60 -0.83 -0.51
N PHE A 168 -12.97 -2.02 -1.02
CA PHE A 168 -12.69 -2.38 -2.41
C PHE A 168 -13.59 -1.60 -3.37
N THR A 169 -13.27 -1.68 -4.66
CA THR A 169 -14.11 -1.16 -5.75
C THR A 169 -14.44 -2.29 -6.71
N TRP A 170 -15.72 -2.58 -6.91
CA TRP A 170 -16.18 -3.58 -7.86
C TRP A 170 -16.78 -2.92 -9.12
N ILE A 171 -16.11 -3.10 -10.24
CA ILE A 171 -16.55 -2.62 -11.55
C ILE A 171 -17.18 -3.80 -12.30
N ASN A 172 -18.49 -3.93 -12.16
CA ASN A 172 -19.30 -4.94 -12.84
C ASN A 172 -19.80 -4.40 -14.20
N LYS A 173 -19.41 -5.07 -15.29
CA LYS A 173 -19.86 -4.79 -16.66
C LYS A 173 -20.57 -6.00 -17.28
N ASN A 174 -21.04 -6.93 -16.45
CA ASN A 174 -21.70 -8.18 -16.81
C ASN A 174 -20.82 -9.12 -17.66
N ASN A 175 -19.50 -9.13 -17.43
CA ASN A 175 -18.61 -10.10 -18.07
C ASN A 175 -18.48 -11.38 -17.23
N LYS A 176 -18.07 -12.47 -17.88
CA LYS A 176 -17.93 -13.79 -17.22
C LYS A 176 -16.65 -13.95 -16.39
N SER A 177 -15.66 -13.09 -16.61
CA SER A 177 -14.34 -13.16 -15.95
C SER A 177 -14.05 -11.87 -15.19
N LEU A 178 -13.47 -12.03 -14.01
CA LEU A 178 -13.07 -10.94 -13.12
C LEU A 178 -11.54 -10.86 -13.02
N VAL A 179 -10.99 -9.65 -13.15
CA VAL A 179 -9.59 -9.37 -12.84
C VAL A 179 -9.48 -8.74 -11.46
N VAL A 180 -8.69 -9.34 -10.58
CA VAL A 180 -8.45 -8.88 -9.20
C VAL A 180 -7.11 -8.16 -9.13
N LEU A 181 -7.14 -6.92 -8.68
CA LEU A 181 -6.00 -6.00 -8.66
C LEU A 181 -5.82 -5.42 -7.26
N GLU A 182 -4.57 -5.19 -6.85
CA GLU A 182 -4.29 -4.65 -5.51
C GLU A 182 -4.64 -3.16 -5.40
N SER A 183 -4.37 -2.37 -6.45
CA SER A 183 -4.58 -0.93 -6.44
C SER A 183 -5.23 -0.38 -7.71
N TRP A 184 -5.85 0.80 -7.60
CA TRP A 184 -6.43 1.47 -8.75
C TRP A 184 -5.38 1.89 -9.78
N SER A 185 -4.13 2.13 -9.37
CA SER A 185 -3.08 2.48 -10.35
C SER A 185 -2.74 1.28 -11.23
N ASP A 186 -2.81 0.07 -10.70
CA ASP A 186 -2.61 -1.16 -11.48
C ASP A 186 -3.79 -1.39 -12.41
N PHE A 187 -5.01 -1.11 -11.96
CA PHE A 187 -6.20 -1.11 -12.81
C PHE A 187 -6.04 -0.19 -14.03
N ILE A 188 -5.70 1.09 -13.82
CA ILE A 188 -5.51 2.03 -14.92
C ILE A 188 -4.30 1.65 -15.79
N SER A 189 -3.24 1.10 -15.21
CA SER A 189 -2.07 0.62 -15.95
C SER A 189 -2.41 -0.57 -16.85
N LEU A 190 -3.18 -1.52 -16.34
CA LEU A 190 -3.69 -2.65 -17.10
C LEU A 190 -4.53 -2.19 -18.29
N LEU A 191 -5.43 -1.22 -18.09
CA LEU A 191 -6.21 -0.66 -19.18
C LEU A 191 -5.36 0.16 -20.17
N THR A 192 -4.27 0.75 -19.71
CA THR A 192 -3.31 1.45 -20.58
C THR A 192 -2.56 0.47 -21.49
N LEU A 193 -2.11 -0.67 -20.95
CA LEU A 193 -1.38 -1.71 -21.68
C LEU A 193 -2.32 -2.55 -22.56
N TYR A 194 -3.54 -2.85 -22.07
CA TYR A 194 -4.51 -3.72 -22.72
C TYR A 194 -5.91 -3.06 -22.79
N PRO A 195 -6.11 -2.03 -23.63
CA PRO A 195 -7.37 -1.27 -23.67
C PRO A 195 -8.62 -2.11 -23.94
N LYS A 196 -8.48 -3.23 -24.67
CA LYS A 196 -9.59 -4.17 -24.95
C LYS A 196 -10.13 -4.86 -23.69
N CYS A 197 -9.35 -4.95 -22.62
CA CYS A 197 -9.79 -5.53 -21.35
C CYS A 197 -10.91 -4.71 -20.72
N GLU A 198 -10.94 -3.38 -20.91
CA GLU A 198 -11.96 -2.51 -20.33
C GLU A 198 -13.38 -2.94 -20.69
N LYS A 199 -13.58 -3.52 -21.88
CA LYS A 199 -14.89 -3.96 -22.38
C LYS A 199 -15.16 -5.45 -22.21
N SER A 200 -14.13 -6.27 -21.98
CA SER A 200 -14.23 -7.73 -22.02
C SER A 200 -14.06 -8.40 -20.65
N LYS A 201 -13.79 -7.62 -19.60
CA LYS A 201 -13.56 -8.08 -18.24
C LYS A 201 -14.27 -7.19 -17.23
N ASP A 202 -14.61 -7.78 -16.10
CA ASP A 202 -14.98 -7.05 -14.89
C ASP A 202 -13.73 -6.90 -14.00
N PHE A 203 -13.79 -5.96 -13.05
CA PHE A 203 -12.63 -5.66 -12.22
C PHE A 203 -12.99 -5.55 -10.75
N LEU A 204 -12.15 -6.14 -9.91
CA LEU A 204 -12.17 -5.95 -8.47
C LEU A 204 -10.85 -5.31 -8.05
N ILE A 205 -10.92 -4.07 -7.60
CA ILE A 205 -9.77 -3.32 -7.09
C ILE A 205 -9.83 -3.38 -5.58
N LEU A 206 -8.88 -4.07 -4.94
CA LEU A 206 -8.88 -4.28 -3.50
C LEU A 206 -8.64 -2.98 -2.73
N ASN A 207 -7.87 -2.05 -3.30
CA ASN A 207 -7.32 -0.85 -2.66
C ASN A 207 -6.36 -1.15 -1.47
N SER A 208 -6.30 -2.40 -1.02
CA SER A 208 -5.32 -3.00 -0.12
C SER A 208 -5.63 -4.48 0.09
N LEU A 209 -4.60 -5.31 0.28
CA LEU A 209 -4.77 -6.73 0.60
C LEU A 209 -5.66 -7.00 1.82
N SER A 210 -5.79 -6.06 2.77
CA SER A 210 -6.71 -6.24 3.91
C SER A 210 -8.18 -6.36 3.51
N MET A 211 -8.56 -5.93 2.31
CA MET A 211 -9.92 -6.08 1.79
C MET A 211 -10.24 -7.48 1.28
N LEU A 212 -9.26 -8.38 1.15
CA LEU A 212 -9.51 -9.78 0.73
C LEU A 212 -10.50 -10.51 1.65
N SER A 213 -10.54 -10.15 2.93
CA SER A 213 -11.50 -10.71 3.90
C SER A 213 -12.98 -10.32 3.62
N LYS A 214 -13.24 -9.39 2.70
CA LYS A 214 -14.57 -8.80 2.46
C LYS A 214 -15.12 -9.03 1.06
N VAL A 215 -14.37 -9.73 0.20
CA VAL A 215 -14.69 -9.85 -1.24
C VAL A 215 -15.30 -11.19 -1.63
N ASP A 216 -15.49 -12.11 -0.70
CA ASP A 216 -16.07 -13.43 -0.96
C ASP A 216 -17.40 -13.33 -1.75
N GLN A 217 -18.28 -12.41 -1.35
CA GLN A 217 -19.56 -12.17 -2.03
C GLN A 217 -19.40 -11.72 -3.50
N VAL A 218 -18.29 -11.08 -3.87
CA VAL A 218 -18.00 -10.67 -5.24
C VAL A 218 -17.38 -11.84 -6.00
N LEU A 219 -16.33 -12.44 -5.43
CA LEU A 219 -15.53 -13.48 -6.10
C LEU A 219 -16.36 -14.74 -6.39
N ASN A 220 -17.29 -15.10 -5.51
CA ASN A 220 -18.14 -16.29 -5.68
C ASN A 220 -19.14 -16.20 -6.84
N VAL A 221 -19.36 -15.00 -7.41
CA VAL A 221 -20.27 -14.80 -8.55
C VAL A 221 -19.61 -15.18 -9.89
N TYR A 222 -18.28 -15.23 -9.94
CA TYR A 222 -17.54 -15.38 -11.20
C TYR A 222 -16.99 -16.80 -11.40
N SER A 223 -17.15 -17.30 -12.62
CA SER A 223 -16.62 -18.61 -13.03
C SER A 223 -15.13 -18.60 -13.39
N GLU A 224 -14.56 -17.42 -13.70
CA GLU A 224 -13.14 -17.23 -13.97
C GLU A 224 -12.60 -16.03 -13.21
N LEU A 225 -11.54 -16.27 -12.43
CA LEU A 225 -10.86 -15.28 -11.61
C LEU A 225 -9.40 -15.16 -12.07
N LEU A 226 -8.97 -13.94 -12.39
CA LEU A 226 -7.61 -13.63 -12.84
C LEU A 226 -6.95 -12.75 -11.78
N PHE A 227 -5.96 -13.27 -11.06
CA PHE A 227 -5.29 -12.56 -9.98
C PHE A 227 -4.03 -11.85 -10.49
N ALA A 228 -4.00 -10.53 -10.34
CA ALA A 228 -2.91 -9.63 -10.72
C ALA A 228 -2.48 -8.77 -9.52
N LEU A 229 -2.16 -9.42 -8.40
CA LEU A 229 -1.65 -8.75 -7.19
C LEU A 229 -0.15 -8.45 -7.32
N ASP A 230 0.41 -7.69 -6.38
CA ASP A 230 1.83 -7.30 -6.42
C ASP A 230 2.77 -8.53 -6.42
N ASN A 231 3.92 -8.39 -7.07
CA ASN A 231 5.03 -9.35 -7.08
C ASN A 231 5.95 -9.22 -5.86
N ASP A 232 5.41 -8.78 -4.72
CA ASP A 232 6.11 -8.87 -3.44
C ASP A 232 5.67 -10.10 -2.64
N VAL A 233 6.29 -10.32 -1.48
CA VAL A 233 6.01 -11.49 -0.64
C VAL A 233 4.54 -11.53 -0.21
N ALA A 234 3.97 -10.37 0.15
CA ALA A 234 2.59 -10.28 0.61
C ALA A 234 1.60 -10.56 -0.52
N GLY A 235 1.81 -9.95 -1.69
CA GLY A 235 1.00 -10.18 -2.88
C GLY A 235 1.10 -11.62 -3.40
N SER A 236 2.28 -12.25 -3.28
CA SER A 236 2.50 -13.66 -3.62
C SER A 236 1.74 -14.61 -2.73
N ASN A 237 1.88 -14.47 -1.41
CA ASN A 237 1.15 -15.28 -0.44
C ASN A 237 -0.37 -15.08 -0.59
N ALA A 238 -0.80 -13.84 -0.80
CA ALA A 238 -2.21 -13.53 -1.04
C ALA A 238 -2.73 -14.22 -2.31
N THR A 239 -1.96 -14.17 -3.40
CA THR A 239 -2.33 -14.82 -4.66
C THR A 239 -2.47 -16.33 -4.48
N GLU A 240 -1.48 -16.99 -3.89
CA GLU A 240 -1.53 -18.44 -3.63
C GLU A 240 -2.74 -18.84 -2.77
N ASN A 241 -2.99 -18.11 -1.68
CA ASN A 241 -4.15 -18.35 -0.82
C ASN A 241 -5.47 -18.19 -1.59
N CYS A 242 -5.57 -17.18 -2.46
CA CYS A 242 -6.75 -16.98 -3.29
C CYS A 242 -6.94 -18.12 -4.30
N LEU A 243 -5.87 -18.51 -5.01
CA LEU A 243 -5.93 -19.61 -5.96
C LEU A 243 -6.42 -20.89 -5.28
N ASN A 244 -5.86 -21.23 -4.11
CA ASN A 244 -6.24 -22.42 -3.36
C ASN A 244 -7.72 -22.35 -2.91
N LYS A 245 -8.14 -21.23 -2.31
CA LYS A 245 -9.51 -21.05 -1.80
C LYS A 245 -10.56 -21.15 -2.90
N TRP A 246 -10.39 -20.40 -3.99
CA TRP A 246 -11.44 -20.29 -5.02
C TRP A 246 -11.39 -21.38 -6.09
N ASN A 247 -10.22 -21.97 -6.38
CA ASN A 247 -10.19 -23.19 -7.21
C ASN A 247 -10.92 -24.34 -6.51
N SER A 248 -10.74 -24.49 -5.20
CA SER A 248 -11.46 -25.51 -4.41
C SER A 248 -12.97 -25.27 -4.36
N ALA A 249 -13.42 -24.03 -4.56
CA ALA A 249 -14.82 -23.66 -4.67
C ALA A 249 -15.41 -23.78 -6.10
N GLY A 250 -14.62 -24.30 -7.07
CA GLY A 250 -15.07 -24.57 -8.44
C GLY A 250 -14.87 -23.42 -9.43
N ALA A 251 -14.30 -22.28 -9.03
CA ALA A 251 -13.94 -21.21 -9.94
C ALA A 251 -12.62 -21.53 -10.67
N ARG A 252 -12.51 -21.15 -11.94
CA ARG A 252 -11.24 -21.25 -12.67
C ARG A 252 -10.35 -20.08 -12.32
N CYS A 253 -9.40 -20.28 -11.41
CA CYS A 253 -8.50 -19.22 -10.97
C CYS A 253 -7.15 -19.30 -11.71
N LYS A 254 -6.62 -18.15 -12.12
CA LYS A 254 -5.31 -18.05 -12.78
C LYS A 254 -4.48 -16.95 -12.15
N ASP A 255 -3.21 -17.25 -11.89
CA ASP A 255 -2.19 -16.25 -11.65
C ASP A 255 -1.81 -15.61 -12.98
N ILE A 256 -2.02 -14.30 -13.13
CA ILE A 256 -1.63 -13.54 -14.33
C ILE A 256 -0.48 -12.57 -14.09
N ARG A 257 0.24 -12.72 -12.97
CA ARG A 257 1.39 -11.87 -12.62
C ARG A 257 2.58 -12.04 -13.57
N TYR A 258 2.62 -13.13 -14.33
CA TYR A 258 3.57 -13.32 -15.42
C TYR A 258 3.52 -12.21 -16.47
N LEU A 259 2.39 -11.49 -16.61
CA LEU A 259 2.23 -10.36 -17.54
C LEU A 259 3.13 -9.17 -17.20
N PHE A 260 3.59 -9.07 -15.95
CA PHE A 260 4.45 -7.99 -15.46
C PHE A 260 5.64 -8.55 -14.68
N HIS A 261 6.16 -9.71 -15.12
CA HIS A 261 7.32 -10.35 -14.54
C HIS A 261 8.54 -9.40 -14.49
N GLY A 262 9.29 -9.47 -13.39
CA GLY A 262 10.45 -8.60 -13.16
C GLY A 262 10.10 -7.18 -12.70
N SER A 263 8.82 -6.87 -12.51
CA SER A 263 8.35 -5.61 -11.93
C SER A 263 7.53 -5.87 -10.67
N LYS A 264 7.56 -4.91 -9.72
CA LYS A 264 6.81 -5.03 -8.47
C LYS A 264 5.30 -5.09 -8.72
N ASP A 265 4.77 -4.15 -9.49
CA ASP A 265 3.35 -4.04 -9.79
C ASP A 265 3.16 -3.68 -11.28
N ILE A 266 1.91 -3.65 -11.75
CA ILE A 266 1.60 -3.38 -13.17
C ILE A 266 2.01 -1.95 -13.54
N ASN A 267 1.88 -1.00 -12.60
CA ASN A 267 2.23 0.38 -12.89
C ASN A 267 3.74 0.59 -13.01
N ASP A 268 4.53 -0.07 -12.18
CA ASP A 268 5.98 -0.08 -12.28
C ASP A 268 6.44 -0.76 -13.58
N PHE A 269 5.79 -1.84 -13.99
CA PHE A 269 6.03 -2.47 -15.31
C PHE A 269 5.76 -1.52 -16.47
N LEU A 270 4.62 -0.81 -16.45
CA LEU A 270 4.27 0.19 -17.45
C LEU A 270 5.33 1.30 -17.54
N ILE A 271 5.81 1.78 -16.39
CA ILE A 271 6.86 2.82 -16.33
C ILE A 271 8.18 2.33 -16.91
N LEU A 272 8.58 1.09 -16.62
CA LEU A 272 9.83 0.50 -17.11
C LEU A 272 9.78 0.28 -18.64
N ASN A 273 8.70 -0.32 -19.15
CA ASN A 273 8.59 -0.60 -20.59
C ASN A 273 8.50 0.66 -21.45
N THR A 274 7.89 1.74 -20.93
CA THR A 274 7.83 3.01 -21.65
C THR A 274 9.21 3.68 -21.77
N LYS A 275 10.18 3.35 -20.90
CA LYS A 275 11.55 3.89 -20.97
C LYS A 275 12.43 3.17 -22.00
N ILE A 276 12.07 1.94 -22.37
CA ILE A 276 12.85 1.12 -23.31
C ILE A 276 12.50 1.46 -24.75
N SER A 277 11.34 2.10 -24.99
CA SER A 277 10.85 2.49 -26.33
C SER A 277 11.28 3.89 -26.79
N VAL A 278 12.34 4.48 -26.20
CA VAL A 278 12.88 5.81 -26.58
C VAL A 278 14.29 5.65 -27.13
#